data_AF-A0A4R1AE48-F1
#
_entry.id   AF-A0A4R1AE48-F1
#
_cell.length_a   1.000
_cell.length_b   1.000
_cell.length_c   1.000
_cell.angle_alpha   90.00
_cell.angle_beta   90.00
_cell.angle_gamma   90.00
#
_symmetry.space_group_name_H-M   'P 1'
#
loop_
_entity.id
_entity.type
_entity.pdbx_description
1 polymer ?
#
loop_
_entity_poly.entity_id
_entity_poly.type
_entity_poly.pdbx_seq_one_letter_code
_entity_poly.pdbx_strand_id
1 'polypeptide(L)'
;MTQTAGEMLRDVTALQEDAVSAGASVEHLTESSQVIGQVVGLISNVSDQTKLLALNASIEAARAGAAGKGFAVVADEVKRLAEETNAASRRVEQQLGSSQGAIEAVSAALDAIVTSIEGVRGSVDALDSRIAGSDDESLRSTSSSLDSHVRSFLERLKA
;
A
#
# COMPACT_ATOMS: atom_id res chain seq x y z
N MET A 1 -16.47 23.90 26.69
CA MET A 1 -15.17 23.77 26.01
C MET A 1 -14.17 22.84 26.66
N THR A 2 -13.91 22.84 27.97
CA THR A 2 -12.98 21.84 28.54
C THR A 2 -13.41 20.40 28.26
N GLN A 3 -14.72 20.13 28.28
CA GLN A 3 -15.27 18.83 27.90
C GLN A 3 -15.11 18.53 26.39
N THR A 4 -15.38 19.49 25.51
CA THR A 4 -15.36 19.27 24.05
C THR A 4 -13.97 19.33 23.43
N ALA A 5 -13.07 20.13 24.00
CA ALA A 5 -11.64 20.02 23.73
C ALA A 5 -11.12 18.64 24.16
N GLY A 6 -11.57 18.13 25.31
CA GLY A 6 -11.29 16.76 25.76
C GLY A 6 -11.84 15.68 24.84
N GLU A 7 -13.08 15.83 24.33
CA GLU A 7 -13.66 14.94 23.31
C GLU A 7 -12.85 14.99 22.00
N MET A 8 -12.50 16.18 21.52
CA MET A 8 -11.71 16.37 20.30
C MET A 8 -10.30 15.78 20.41
N LEU A 9 -9.61 15.95 21.55
CA LEU A 9 -8.29 15.36 21.78
C LEU A 9 -8.35 13.82 21.82
N ARG A 10 -9.44 13.24 22.34
CA ARG A 10 -9.64 11.79 22.28
C ARG A 10 -9.82 11.30 20.85
N ASP A 11 -10.64 11.99 20.06
CA ASP A 11 -10.85 11.63 18.64
C ASP A 11 -9.56 11.78 17.84
N VAL A 12 -8.78 12.84 18.07
CA VAL A 12 -7.44 13.03 17.47
C VAL A 12 -6.47 11.91 17.86
N THR A 13 -6.51 11.45 19.11
CA THR A 13 -5.68 10.33 19.57
C THR A 13 -6.10 9.02 18.89
N ALA A 14 -7.41 8.77 18.78
CA ALA A 14 -7.92 7.59 18.07
C ALA A 14 -7.53 7.60 16.58
N LEU A 15 -7.65 8.75 15.91
CA LEU A 15 -7.19 8.91 14.52
C LEU A 15 -5.68 8.67 14.37
N GLN A 16 -4.89 9.06 15.37
CA GLN A 16 -3.46 8.80 15.38
C GLN A 16 -3.16 7.30 15.48
N GLU A 17 -3.87 6.58 16.35
CA GLU A 17 -3.75 5.12 16.49
C GLU A 17 -4.16 4.40 15.19
N ASP A 18 -5.26 4.83 14.57
CA ASP A 18 -5.73 4.29 13.29
C ASP A 18 -4.70 4.52 12.17
N ALA A 19 -4.12 5.73 12.10
CA ALA A 19 -3.08 6.05 11.11
C ALA A 19 -1.81 5.19 11.30
N VAL A 20 -1.39 4.95 12.55
CA VAL A 20 -0.27 4.05 12.86
C VAL A 20 -0.57 2.61 12.45
N SER A 21 -1.78 2.12 12.74
CA SER A 21 -2.20 0.77 12.35
C SER A 21 -2.24 0.60 10.81
N ALA A 22 -2.76 1.62 10.11
CA ALA A 22 -2.74 1.65 8.65
C ALA A 22 -1.30 1.68 8.10
N GLY A 23 -0.39 2.42 8.73
CA GLY A 23 1.03 2.44 8.38
C GLY A 23 1.69 1.07 8.49
N ALA A 24 1.45 0.33 9.58
CA ALA A 24 1.94 -1.04 9.73
C ALA A 24 1.40 -1.98 8.63
N SER A 25 0.13 -1.81 8.24
CA SER A 25 -0.47 -2.58 7.14
C SER A 25 0.19 -2.28 5.80
N VAL A 26 0.52 -1.01 5.54
CA VAL A 26 1.27 -0.56 4.36
C VAL A 26 2.68 -1.15 4.31
N GLU A 27 3.39 -1.20 5.44
CA GLU A 27 4.69 -1.88 5.54
C GLU A 27 4.60 -3.36 5.19
N HIS A 28 3.61 -4.07 5.76
CA HIS A 28 3.38 -5.49 5.43
C HIS A 28 3.05 -5.71 3.96
N LEU A 29 2.26 -4.84 3.34
CA LEU A 29 1.96 -4.91 1.91
C LEU A 29 3.21 -4.65 1.05
N THR A 30 4.08 -3.76 1.50
CA THR A 30 5.36 -3.46 0.83
C THR A 30 6.28 -4.68 0.88
N GLU A 31 6.46 -5.28 2.05
CA GLU A 31 7.27 -6.49 2.23
C GLU A 31 6.73 -7.66 1.41
N SER A 32 5.41 -7.92 1.48
CA SER A 32 4.75 -8.96 0.69
C SER A 32 4.95 -8.75 -0.81
N SER A 33 4.83 -7.50 -1.27
CA SER A 33 5.07 -7.16 -2.69
C SER A 33 6.52 -7.41 -3.10
N GLN A 34 7.50 -7.12 -2.24
CA GLN A 34 8.91 -7.44 -2.52
C GLN A 34 9.16 -8.94 -2.62
N VAL A 35 8.59 -9.74 -1.71
CA VAL A 35 8.69 -11.20 -1.74
C VAL A 35 8.08 -11.77 -3.02
N ILE A 36 6.89 -11.28 -3.41
CA ILE A 36 6.27 -11.67 -4.69
C ILE A 36 7.19 -11.34 -5.86
N GLY A 37 7.82 -10.16 -5.86
CA GLY A 37 8.78 -9.76 -6.90
C GLY A 37 9.96 -10.72 -7.01
N GLN A 38 10.52 -11.16 -5.88
CA GLN A 38 11.60 -12.15 -5.87
C GLN A 38 11.17 -13.51 -6.45
N VAL A 39 9.98 -13.98 -6.10
CA VAL A 39 9.41 -15.23 -6.63
C VAL A 39 9.18 -15.13 -8.13
N VAL A 40 8.61 -14.02 -8.61
CA VAL A 40 8.37 -13.82 -10.04
C VAL A 40 9.67 -13.76 -10.83
N GLY A 41 10.70 -13.07 -10.29
CA GLY A 41 12.04 -13.06 -10.88
C GLY A 41 12.66 -14.47 -10.96
N LEU A 42 12.49 -15.30 -9.91
CA LEU A 42 12.91 -16.70 -9.94
C LEU A 42 12.17 -17.49 -11.03
N ILE A 43 10.86 -17.31 -11.17
CA ILE A 43 10.07 -17.97 -12.22
C ILE A 43 10.58 -17.57 -13.61
N SER A 44 10.88 -16.28 -13.83
CA SER A 44 11.46 -15.81 -15.11
C SER A 44 12.80 -16.47 -15.40
N ASN A 45 13.68 -16.57 -14.40
CA ASN A 45 14.98 -17.24 -14.53
C ASN A 45 14.83 -18.74 -14.87
N VAL A 46 13.94 -19.44 -14.17
CA VAL A 46 13.65 -20.87 -14.42
C VAL A 46 13.07 -21.06 -15.83
N SER A 47 12.19 -20.16 -16.26
CA SER A 47 11.61 -20.18 -17.59
C SER A 47 12.67 -19.97 -18.68
N ASP A 48 13.58 -19.01 -18.51
CA ASP A 48 14.67 -18.80 -19.47
C ASP A 48 15.65 -19.98 -19.53
N GLN A 49 15.99 -20.59 -18.39
CA GLN A 49 16.78 -21.82 -18.37
C GLN A 49 16.05 -22.97 -19.08
N THR A 50 14.75 -23.12 -18.83
CA THR A 50 13.91 -24.14 -19.47
C THR A 50 13.87 -23.94 -20.99
N LYS A 51 13.76 -22.68 -21.45
CA LYS A 51 13.82 -22.32 -22.87
C LYS A 51 15.14 -22.72 -23.50
N LEU A 52 16.27 -22.49 -22.82
CA LEU A 52 17.60 -22.88 -23.30
C LEU A 52 17.79 -24.40 -23.33
N LEU A 53 17.30 -25.12 -22.31
CA LEU A 53 17.31 -26.58 -22.30
C LEU A 53 16.48 -27.17 -23.44
N ALA A 54 15.29 -26.61 -23.69
CA ALA A 54 14.43 -26.99 -24.80
C ALA A 54 15.10 -26.74 -26.16
N LEU A 55 15.77 -25.60 -26.32
CA LEU A 55 16.55 -25.30 -27.52
C LEU A 55 17.65 -26.34 -27.77
N ASN A 56 18.42 -26.69 -26.73
CA ASN A 56 19.46 -27.71 -26.84
C ASN A 56 18.85 -29.08 -27.21
N ALA A 57 17.70 -29.42 -26.64
CA ALA A 57 16.97 -30.65 -26.99
C ALA A 57 16.48 -30.64 -28.45
N SER A 58 15.96 -29.51 -28.97
CA SER A 58 15.57 -29.39 -30.38
C SER A 58 16.78 -29.56 -31.31
N ILE A 59 17.95 -29.04 -30.95
CA ILE A 59 19.20 -29.19 -31.72
C ILE A 59 19.63 -30.67 -31.76
N GLU A 60 19.65 -31.35 -30.61
CA GLU A 60 20.07 -32.76 -30.57
C GLU A 60 19.05 -33.68 -31.27
N ALA A 61 17.76 -33.36 -31.17
CA ALA A 61 16.71 -34.04 -31.92
C ALA A 61 16.89 -33.89 -33.45
N ALA A 62 17.25 -32.69 -33.92
CA ALA A 62 17.58 -32.48 -35.33
C ALA A 62 18.82 -33.29 -35.76
N ARG A 63 19.82 -33.39 -34.89
CA ARG A 63 21.05 -34.16 -35.12
C ARG A 63 20.80 -35.67 -35.23
N ALA A 64 19.83 -36.19 -34.46
CA ALA A 64 19.40 -37.58 -34.53
C ALA A 64 18.55 -37.90 -35.79
N GLY A 65 18.22 -36.90 -36.62
CA GLY A 65 17.52 -37.08 -37.88
C GLY A 65 16.13 -37.71 -37.70
N ALA A 66 15.86 -38.80 -38.42
CA ALA A 66 14.55 -39.46 -38.38
C ALA A 66 14.19 -40.01 -36.98
N ALA A 67 15.18 -40.46 -36.20
CA ALA A 67 14.97 -40.99 -34.85
C ALA A 67 14.60 -39.89 -33.83
N GLY A 68 14.97 -38.63 -34.09
CA GLY A 68 14.72 -37.50 -33.20
C GLY A 68 13.39 -36.78 -33.42
N LYS A 69 12.60 -37.13 -34.45
CA LYS A 69 11.37 -36.39 -34.80
C LYS A 69 10.38 -36.24 -33.64
N GLY A 70 10.16 -37.29 -32.85
CA GLY A 70 9.27 -37.23 -31.69
C GLY A 70 9.80 -36.30 -30.59
N PHE A 71 11.11 -36.36 -30.34
CA PHE A 71 11.77 -35.48 -29.37
C PHE A 71 11.77 -34.02 -29.80
N ALA A 72 11.88 -33.74 -31.11
CA ALA A 72 11.82 -32.38 -31.64
C ALA A 72 10.46 -31.70 -31.32
N VAL A 73 9.35 -32.44 -31.49
CA VAL A 73 8.00 -31.92 -31.18
C VAL A 73 7.87 -31.59 -29.70
N VAL A 74 8.36 -32.46 -28.82
CA VAL A 74 8.33 -32.22 -27.37
C VAL A 74 9.21 -31.02 -27.00
N ALA A 75 10.40 -30.91 -27.56
CA ALA A 75 11.31 -29.81 -27.28
C ALA A 75 10.73 -28.46 -27.72
N ASP A 76 10.09 -28.40 -28.89
CA ASP A 76 9.43 -27.18 -29.36
C ASP A 76 8.24 -26.77 -28.47
N GLU A 77 7.46 -27.74 -27.97
CA GLU A 77 6.36 -27.47 -27.05
C GLU A 77 6.84 -26.97 -25.69
N VAL A 78 7.92 -27.57 -25.14
CA VAL A 78 8.54 -27.08 -23.89
C VAL A 78 9.08 -25.67 -24.07
N LYS A 79 9.69 -25.35 -25.22
CA LYS A 79 10.17 -24.01 -25.54
C LYS A 79 9.01 -23.00 -25.57
N ARG A 80 7.90 -23.35 -26.21
CA ARG A 80 6.69 -22.50 -26.28
C ARG A 80 6.11 -22.23 -24.88
N LEU A 81 5.98 -23.27 -24.04
CA LEU A 81 5.51 -23.14 -22.67
C LEU A 81 6.42 -22.25 -21.82
N ALA A 82 7.74 -22.36 -22.01
CA ALA A 82 8.69 -21.48 -21.36
C ALA A 82 8.46 -20.01 -21.80
N GLU A 83 8.37 -19.73 -23.09
CA GLU A 83 8.10 -18.38 -23.60
C GLU A 83 6.79 -17.78 -23.06
N GLU A 84 5.72 -18.58 -22.98
CA GLU A 84 4.43 -18.17 -22.39
C GLU A 84 4.54 -17.89 -20.90
N THR A 85 5.28 -18.73 -20.16
CA THR A 85 5.54 -18.54 -18.73
C THR A 85 6.27 -17.22 -18.49
N ASN A 86 7.30 -16.94 -19.26
CA ASN A 86 8.04 -15.67 -19.21
C ASN A 86 7.14 -14.46 -19.52
N ALA A 87 6.27 -14.58 -20.51
CA ALA A 87 5.31 -13.52 -20.84
C ALA A 87 4.25 -13.31 -19.74
N ALA A 88 3.87 -14.37 -19.02
CA ALA A 88 3.02 -14.25 -17.84
C ALA A 88 3.75 -13.60 -16.67
N SER A 89 4.99 -14.02 -16.36
CA SER A 89 5.81 -13.43 -15.30
C SER A 89 6.00 -11.93 -15.49
N ARG A 90 6.33 -11.46 -16.71
CA ARG A 90 6.46 -10.02 -17.00
C ARG A 90 5.17 -9.22 -16.77
N ARG A 91 4.01 -9.82 -17.05
CA ARG A 91 2.72 -9.17 -16.76
C ARG A 91 2.48 -9.04 -15.26
N VAL A 92 2.87 -10.06 -14.48
CA VAL A 92 2.80 -10.01 -13.02
C VAL A 92 3.76 -8.96 -12.48
N GLU A 93 4.99 -8.85 -13.00
CA GLU A 93 5.96 -7.80 -12.62
C GLU A 93 5.40 -6.39 -12.85
N GLN A 94 4.77 -6.16 -14.00
CA GLN A 94 4.16 -4.86 -14.31
C GLN A 94 3.01 -4.54 -13.33
N GLN A 95 2.17 -5.52 -13.02
CA GLN A 95 1.08 -5.35 -12.06
C GLN A 95 1.62 -5.07 -10.66
N LEU A 96 2.68 -5.77 -10.27
CA LEU A 96 3.35 -5.60 -8.98
C LEU A 96 3.95 -4.19 -8.85
N GLY A 97 4.60 -3.67 -9.89
CA GLY A 97 5.08 -2.29 -9.90
C GLY A 97 3.95 -1.25 -9.77
N SER A 98 2.80 -1.52 -10.39
CA SER A 98 1.62 -0.66 -10.23
C SER A 98 1.06 -0.70 -8.80
N SER A 99 1.02 -1.89 -8.19
CA SER A 99 0.63 -2.05 -6.79
C SER A 99 1.60 -1.35 -5.83
N GLN A 100 2.91 -1.45 -6.06
CA GLN A 100 3.93 -0.75 -5.27
C GLN A 100 3.73 0.76 -5.33
N GLY A 101 3.51 1.35 -6.51
CA GLY A 101 3.22 2.77 -6.63
C GLY A 101 1.94 3.20 -5.91
N ALA A 102 0.90 2.35 -5.91
CA ALA A 102 -0.32 2.61 -5.13
C ALA A 102 -0.06 2.56 -3.62
N ILE A 103 0.75 1.61 -3.14
CA ILE A 103 1.16 1.49 -1.74
C ILE A 103 1.95 2.74 -1.31
N GLU A 104 2.90 3.22 -2.12
CA GLU A 104 3.65 4.45 -1.87
C GLU A 104 2.73 5.68 -1.77
N ALA A 105 1.75 5.80 -2.66
CA ALA A 105 0.77 6.88 -2.61
C ALA A 105 -0.07 6.84 -1.32
N VAL A 106 -0.47 5.65 -0.86
CA VAL A 106 -1.18 5.47 0.42
C VAL A 106 -0.28 5.85 1.59
N SER A 107 1.00 5.45 1.58
CA SER A 107 1.97 5.84 2.62
C SER A 107 2.10 7.36 2.72
N ALA A 108 2.27 8.05 1.59
CA ALA A 108 2.36 9.51 1.58
C ALA A 108 1.08 10.20 2.08
N ALA A 109 -0.10 9.62 1.76
CA ALA A 109 -1.37 10.12 2.29
C ALA A 109 -1.47 9.92 3.81
N LEU A 110 -0.99 8.79 4.35
CA LEU A 110 -0.93 8.55 5.80
C LEU A 110 0.01 9.54 6.50
N ASP A 111 1.18 9.84 5.94
CA ASP A 111 2.10 10.84 6.49
C ASP A 111 1.46 12.24 6.55
N ALA A 112 0.71 12.60 5.50
CA ALA A 112 -0.05 13.86 5.46
C ALA A 112 -1.18 13.89 6.50
N ILE A 113 -1.84 12.76 6.73
CA ILE A 113 -2.86 12.62 7.79
C ILE A 113 -2.22 12.80 9.17
N VAL A 114 -1.09 12.14 9.44
CA VAL A 114 -0.36 12.28 10.72
C VAL A 114 0.03 13.74 10.96
N THR A 115 0.58 14.40 9.95
CA THR A 115 0.93 15.84 10.03
C THR A 115 -0.30 16.71 10.33
N SER A 116 -1.44 16.39 9.71
CA SER A 116 -2.69 17.11 9.94
C SER A 116 -3.23 16.91 11.35
N ILE A 117 -3.14 15.69 11.88
CA ILE A 117 -3.52 15.34 13.26
C ILE A 117 -2.68 16.14 14.26
N GLU A 118 -1.36 16.24 14.05
CA GLU A 118 -0.48 17.07 14.88
C GLU A 118 -0.86 18.55 14.84
N GLY A 119 -1.21 19.08 13.67
CA GLY A 119 -1.67 20.45 13.50
C GLY A 119 -3.00 20.73 14.21
N VAL A 120 -3.95 19.79 14.15
CA VAL A 120 -5.22 19.89 14.90
C VAL A 120 -4.96 19.89 16.40
N ARG A 121 -4.13 18.96 16.89
CA ARG A 121 -3.77 18.88 18.31
C ARG A 121 -3.16 20.19 18.83
N GLY A 122 -2.17 20.74 18.10
CA GLY A 122 -1.56 22.02 18.48
C GLY A 122 -2.54 23.20 18.47
N SER A 123 -3.49 23.20 17.55
CA SER A 123 -4.55 24.22 17.50
C SER A 123 -5.49 24.13 18.71
N VAL A 124 -5.83 22.91 19.14
CA VAL A 124 -6.66 22.68 20.35
C VAL A 124 -5.92 23.12 21.61
N ASP A 125 -4.65 22.75 21.77
CA ASP A 125 -3.85 23.13 22.94
C ASP A 125 -3.67 24.66 23.04
N ALA A 126 -3.46 25.33 21.90
CA ALA A 126 -3.37 26.79 21.84
C ALA A 126 -4.70 27.47 22.19
N LEU A 127 -5.83 26.90 21.76
CA LEU A 127 -7.16 27.42 22.11
C LEU A 127 -7.45 27.27 23.60
N ASP A 128 -7.16 26.11 24.17
CA ASP A 128 -7.40 25.84 25.60
C ASP A 128 -6.56 26.78 26.49
N SER A 129 -5.28 26.98 26.12
CA SER A 129 -4.38 27.93 26.80
C SER A 129 -4.88 29.38 26.76
N ARG A 130 -5.43 29.84 25.63
CA ARG A 130 -5.98 31.19 25.48
C ARG A 130 -7.25 31.40 26.30
N ILE A 131 -8.09 30.37 26.43
CA ILE A 131 -9.34 30.44 27.21
C ILE A 131 -9.02 30.39 28.71
N ALA A 132 -8.09 29.53 29.14
CA ALA A 132 -7.68 29.43 30.54
C ALA A 132 -7.03 30.73 31.06
N GLY A 133 -6.36 31.49 30.18
CA GLY A 133 -5.73 32.78 30.51
C GLY A 133 -6.59 34.02 30.32
N SER A 134 -7.87 33.90 29.93
CA SER A 134 -8.72 35.05 29.57
C SER A 134 -9.98 35.16 30.44
N ASP A 135 -10.19 36.34 31.04
CA ASP A 135 -11.44 36.72 31.73
C ASP A 135 -12.53 37.24 30.78
N ASP A 136 -12.33 37.13 29.46
CA ASP A 136 -13.23 37.71 28.45
C ASP A 136 -14.49 36.84 28.21
N GLU A 137 -15.65 37.38 28.59
CA GLU A 137 -16.96 36.77 28.44
C GLU A 137 -17.34 36.49 26.97
N SER A 138 -16.84 37.31 26.03
CA SER A 138 -17.07 37.11 24.60
C SER A 138 -16.41 35.85 24.09
N LEU A 139 -15.17 35.57 24.55
CA LEU A 139 -14.43 34.37 24.20
C LEU A 139 -15.12 33.11 24.74
N ARG A 140 -15.67 33.17 25.95
CA ARG A 140 -16.49 32.08 26.54
C ARG A 140 -17.75 31.77 25.74
N SER A 141 -18.40 32.79 25.18
CA SER A 141 -19.59 32.61 24.34
C SER A 141 -19.25 31.98 22.97
N THR A 142 -18.26 32.50 22.24
CA THR A 142 -17.79 31.88 20.98
C THR A 142 -17.29 30.46 21.18
N SER A 143 -16.67 30.20 22.32
CA SER A 143 -16.23 28.88 22.77
C SER A 143 -17.42 27.91 22.87
N SER A 144 -18.49 28.29 23.57
CA SER A 144 -19.72 27.48 23.65
C SER A 144 -20.37 27.21 22.29
N SER A 145 -20.33 28.17 21.37
CA SER A 145 -20.89 27.99 20.02
C SER A 145 -20.08 27.02 19.15
N LEU A 146 -18.74 27.08 19.21
CA LEU A 146 -17.87 26.15 18.49
C LEU A 146 -18.04 24.71 19.01
N ASP A 147 -18.18 24.57 20.33
CA ASP A 147 -18.48 23.31 21.04
C ASP A 147 -19.70 22.58 20.43
N SER A 148 -20.77 23.35 20.21
CA SER A 148 -22.01 22.84 19.60
C SER A 148 -21.81 22.42 18.14
N HIS A 149 -21.05 23.19 17.35
CA HIS A 149 -20.77 22.87 15.95
C HIS A 149 -19.92 21.61 15.79
N VAL A 150 -18.88 21.44 16.62
CA VAL A 150 -18.01 20.25 16.60
C VAL A 150 -18.82 18.99 16.90
N ARG A 151 -19.65 19.01 17.95
CA ARG A 151 -20.54 17.88 18.26
C ARG A 151 -21.47 17.54 17.11
N SER A 152 -22.09 18.55 16.49
CA SER A 152 -22.95 18.33 15.32
C SER A 152 -22.21 17.72 14.14
N PHE A 153 -20.94 18.07 13.94
CA PHE A 153 -20.13 17.52 12.86
C PHE A 153 -19.75 16.06 13.12
N LEU A 154 -19.32 15.75 14.35
CA LEU A 154 -18.95 14.39 14.75
C LEU A 154 -20.13 13.42 14.72
N GLU A 155 -21.32 13.85 15.14
CA GLU A 155 -22.57 13.09 15.00
C GLU A 155 -22.87 12.72 13.54
N ARG A 156 -22.64 13.66 12.61
CA ARG A 156 -22.84 13.44 11.18
C ARG A 156 -21.81 12.49 10.55
N LEU A 157 -20.65 12.35 11.15
CA LEU A 157 -19.55 11.53 10.63
C LEU A 157 -19.67 10.06 11.06
N LYS A 158 -20.40 9.79 12.15
CA LYS A 158 -20.71 8.45 12.67
C LYS A 158 -21.98 7.83 12.07
N ALA A 159 -22.75 8.59 11.28
CA ALA A 159 -23.99 8.17 10.62
C ALA A 159 -23.74 7.80 9.15
#